data_AF-A0A0C2WA74-F1
#
_entry.id   AF-A0A0C2WA74-F1
#
_cell.length_a   1.000
_cell.length_b   1.000
_cell.length_c   1.000
_cell.angle_alpha   90.00
_cell.angle_beta   90.00
_cell.angle_gamma   90.00
#
_symmetry.space_group_name_H-M   'P 1'
#
loop_
_entity.id
_entity.type
_entity.pdbx_description
1 polymer ?
#
loop_
_entity_poly.entity_id
_entity_poly.type
_entity_poly.pdbx_seq_one_letter_code
_entity_poly.pdbx_strand_id
1 'polypeptide(L)'
;MKNAINFMQIALTLGIFIGYQLVARSFQFTNLDWTFTPAWWQLFTPPVWFGALHEALLTGERSLFVLVLAAFAVVVPVIAMILYVKMIPAFESSLHKLSTVEQGKEKRTNRLKQAFLRFIAPNQAERNFMNFSFAMMKSEREFKLKVYPQVGFTFVIPFLFMFTNIENGSFEALREGSSYYLFYFTLLVIPTVLSMVKYSGAYKGSWIYAAMPLKDRVLIDRGLTKSVLVMFYLPAMLILGPVFIWIFSGRIWLDLVVIIATALLYAALCTLVLNGKNLPFSQPFSVAQHQEGIKAFMMMLVIGGFCLIHVLFNNWTFGLEIYLGILLVAILIVWTLGFRRIRVGQ
;
A
#
# COMPACT_ATOMS: atom_id res chain seq x y z
N MET A 1 3.74 22.43 -2.47
CA MET A 1 4.19 22.05 -1.09
C MET A 1 3.23 21.11 -0.32
N LYS A 2 1.89 21.14 -0.50
CA LYS A 2 0.93 20.18 0.15
C LYS A 2 1.28 18.72 -0.13
N ASN A 3 1.68 18.43 -1.37
CA ASN A 3 2.15 17.10 -1.75
C ASN A 3 3.45 16.70 -1.03
N ALA A 4 4.32 17.66 -0.68
CA ALA A 4 5.56 17.39 0.04
C ALA A 4 5.31 17.07 1.52
N ILE A 5 4.37 17.77 2.18
CA ILE A 5 3.96 17.44 3.56
C ILE A 5 3.31 16.05 3.60
N ASN A 6 2.36 15.78 2.69
CA ASN A 6 1.73 14.46 2.61
C ASN A 6 2.77 13.37 2.31
N PHE A 7 3.73 13.64 1.43
CA PHE A 7 4.82 12.69 1.13
C PHE A 7 5.71 12.46 2.35
N MET A 8 6.08 13.51 3.09
CA MET A 8 6.86 13.40 4.31
C MET A 8 6.12 12.62 5.40
N GLN A 9 4.80 12.82 5.53
CA GLN A 9 3.97 12.04 6.45
C GLN A 9 3.93 10.56 6.06
N ILE A 10 3.71 10.25 4.77
CA ILE A 10 3.77 8.87 4.27
C ILE A 10 5.16 8.26 4.54
N ALA A 11 6.23 8.99 4.25
CA ALA A 11 7.60 8.55 4.45
C ALA A 11 7.94 8.33 5.93
N LEU A 12 7.51 9.23 6.82
CA LEU A 12 7.71 9.12 8.27
C LEU A 12 6.96 7.92 8.84
N THR A 13 5.69 7.74 8.47
CA THR A 13 4.89 6.59 8.92
C THR A 13 5.49 5.27 8.45
N LEU A 14 5.92 5.19 7.18
CA LEU A 14 6.61 4.01 6.65
C LEU A 14 7.96 3.79 7.34
N GLY A 15 8.75 4.86 7.52
CA GLY A 15 10.06 4.81 8.14
C GLY A 15 10.02 4.35 9.59
N ILE A 16 9.07 4.85 10.39
CA ILE A 16 8.88 4.41 11.78
C ILE A 16 8.47 2.93 11.82
N PHE A 17 7.53 2.51 10.98
CA PHE A 17 7.08 1.11 10.96
C PHE A 17 8.22 0.15 10.58
N ILE A 18 8.94 0.44 9.49
CA ILE A 18 10.06 -0.37 9.03
C ILE A 18 11.19 -0.35 10.07
N GLY A 19 11.53 0.84 10.58
CA GLY A 19 12.58 1.01 11.59
C GLY A 19 12.29 0.23 12.86
N TYR A 20 11.06 0.30 13.37
CA TYR A 20 10.64 -0.48 14.54
C TYR A 20 10.77 -1.99 14.32
N GLN A 21 10.31 -2.48 13.16
CA GLN A 21 10.40 -3.90 12.83
C GLN A 21 11.85 -4.39 12.68
N LEU A 22 12.74 -3.57 12.09
CA LEU A 22 14.15 -3.91 11.95
C LEU A 22 14.89 -3.89 13.29
N VAL A 23 14.67 -2.86 14.12
CA VAL A 23 15.31 -2.71 15.44
C VAL A 23 14.90 -3.85 16.37
N ALA A 24 13.61 -4.19 16.43
CA ALA A 24 13.15 -5.29 17.26
C ALA A 24 13.86 -6.62 16.92
N ARG A 25 14.13 -6.84 15.62
CA ARG A 25 14.80 -8.05 15.13
C ARG A 25 16.31 -8.04 15.32
N SER A 26 16.97 -6.88 15.29
CA SER A 26 18.43 -6.83 15.50
C SER A 26 18.85 -7.42 16.85
N PHE A 27 17.98 -7.35 17.87
CA PHE A 27 18.22 -7.95 19.18
C PHE A 27 18.17 -9.48 19.19
N GLN A 28 17.56 -10.13 18.19
CA GLN A 28 17.45 -11.59 18.12
C GLN A 28 18.69 -12.24 17.48
N PHE A 29 19.49 -11.49 16.71
CA PHE A 29 20.65 -11.99 15.98
C PHE A 29 21.98 -11.97 16.77
N THR A 30 21.98 -11.51 18.03
CA THR A 30 23.23 -11.41 18.82
C THR A 30 23.07 -12.06 20.20
N ASN A 31 23.91 -13.07 20.49
CA ASN A 31 24.17 -13.48 21.88
C ASN A 31 24.90 -12.30 22.55
N LEU A 32 24.22 -11.63 23.49
CA LEU A 32 24.63 -10.33 24.03
C LEU A 32 25.70 -10.46 25.12
N ASP A 33 26.97 -10.48 24.70
CA ASP A 33 28.07 -9.86 25.47
C ASP A 33 28.35 -8.48 24.86
N TRP A 34 27.39 -7.55 25.04
CA TRP A 34 27.46 -6.22 24.44
C TRP A 34 28.36 -5.32 25.30
N THR A 35 29.58 -5.09 24.84
CA THR A 35 30.40 -3.97 25.31
C THR A 35 30.16 -2.78 24.39
N PHE A 36 29.81 -1.63 24.96
CA PHE A 36 29.61 -0.41 24.18
C PHE A 36 30.93 -0.02 23.53
N THR A 37 30.99 -0.11 22.20
CA THR A 37 32.15 0.32 21.43
C THR A 37 31.85 1.67 20.76
N PRO A 38 32.57 2.74 21.12
CA PRO A 38 32.43 4.04 20.49
C PRO A 38 32.67 3.97 18.97
N ALA A 39 31.69 4.39 18.18
CA ALA A 39 31.81 4.47 16.73
C ALA A 39 31.27 5.80 16.21
N TRP A 40 32.00 6.45 15.30
CA TRP A 40 31.68 7.80 14.81
C TRP A 40 30.27 7.93 14.21
N TRP A 41 29.71 6.86 13.61
CA TRP A 41 28.36 6.90 13.05
C TRP A 41 27.26 7.02 14.11
N GLN A 42 27.55 6.67 15.38
CA GLN A 42 26.62 6.82 16.51
C GLN A 42 26.34 8.30 16.84
N LEU A 43 27.18 9.23 16.35
CA LEU A 43 26.90 10.66 16.43
C LEU A 43 25.65 11.07 15.65
N PHE A 44 25.23 10.29 14.65
CA PHE A 44 24.03 10.56 13.85
C PHE A 44 22.78 9.82 14.32
N THR A 45 22.82 9.15 15.48
CA THR A 45 21.71 8.36 16.01
C THR A 45 21.16 8.99 17.29
N PRO A 46 20.05 9.76 17.21
CA PRO A 46 19.46 10.43 18.37
C PRO A 46 19.20 9.54 19.60
N PRO A 47 18.72 8.27 19.45
CA PRO A 47 18.53 7.40 20.60
C PRO A 47 19.81 7.17 21.42
N VAL A 48 20.97 7.10 20.77
CA VAL A 48 22.27 6.87 21.43
C VAL A 48 22.70 8.10 22.24
N TRP A 49 22.31 9.31 21.82
CA TRP A 49 22.58 10.52 22.60
C TRP A 49 21.91 10.46 23.97
N PHE A 50 20.63 10.07 24.01
CA PHE A 50 19.88 9.93 25.25
C PHE A 50 20.35 8.75 26.11
N GLY A 51 20.78 7.65 25.49
CA GLY A 51 21.44 6.53 26.18
C GLY A 51 22.76 6.96 26.84
N ALA A 52 23.61 7.69 26.12
CA ALA A 52 24.86 8.23 26.64
C ALA A 52 24.64 9.26 27.76
N LEU A 53 23.57 10.05 27.70
CA LEU A 53 23.18 10.94 28.79
C LEU A 53 22.84 10.16 30.06
N HIS A 54 22.08 9.07 29.93
CA HIS A 54 21.77 8.17 31.05
C HIS A 54 23.05 7.54 31.63
N GLU A 55 23.95 7.08 30.76
CA GLU A 55 25.20 6.43 31.16
C GLU A 55 26.20 7.39 31.84
N ALA A 56 26.31 8.63 31.32
CA ALA A 56 27.11 9.69 31.93
C ALA A 56 26.59 10.12 33.31
N LEU A 57 25.27 10.12 33.51
CA LEU A 57 24.62 10.60 34.75
C LEU A 57 24.53 9.53 35.84
N LEU A 58 24.24 8.28 35.49
CA LEU A 58 23.87 7.24 36.47
C LEU A 58 24.95 6.18 36.68
N THR A 59 25.62 5.74 35.62
CA THR A 59 26.75 4.79 35.70
C THR A 59 28.09 5.48 35.90
N GLY A 60 28.16 6.80 35.68
CA GLY A 60 29.33 7.61 35.98
C GLY A 60 30.48 7.46 34.98
N GLU A 61 30.22 6.89 33.80
CA GLU A 61 31.23 6.79 32.75
C GLU A 61 31.55 8.18 32.17
N ARG A 62 32.83 8.56 32.17
CA ARG A 62 33.30 9.89 31.77
C ARG A 62 34.12 9.88 30.48
N SER A 63 33.93 8.88 29.62
CA SER A 63 34.63 8.84 28.34
C SER A 63 34.24 10.07 27.50
N LEU A 64 35.22 10.68 26.82
CA LEU A 64 35.02 11.90 26.03
C LEU A 64 33.88 11.74 25.01
N PHE A 65 33.78 10.53 24.44
CA PHE A 65 32.76 10.20 23.45
C PHE A 65 31.35 10.18 24.06
N VAL A 66 31.16 9.56 25.22
CA VAL A 66 29.87 9.53 25.95
C VAL A 66 29.46 10.94 26.37
N LEU A 67 30.40 11.79 26.81
CA LEU A 67 30.12 13.19 27.17
C LEU A 67 29.67 14.03 25.97
N VAL A 68 30.29 13.85 24.79
CA VAL A 68 29.88 14.53 23.56
C VAL A 68 28.46 14.11 23.14
N LEU A 69 28.15 12.81 23.21
CA LEU A 69 26.82 12.29 22.91
C LEU A 69 25.76 12.77 23.90
N ALA A 70 26.09 12.80 25.20
CA ALA A 70 25.23 13.34 26.24
C ALA A 70 24.96 14.85 26.03
N ALA A 71 25.97 15.61 25.60
CA ALA A 71 25.79 17.02 25.24
C ALA A 71 24.85 17.19 24.03
N PHE A 72 24.95 16.33 23.01
CA PHE A 72 24.03 16.34 21.87
C PHE A 72 22.58 16.08 22.28
N ALA A 73 22.35 15.24 23.28
CA ALA A 73 21.01 14.95 23.81
C ALA A 73 20.30 16.19 24.38
N VAL A 74 21.04 17.25 24.73
CA VAL A 74 20.47 18.51 25.24
C VAL A 74 20.56 19.61 24.19
N VAL A 75 21.73 19.79 23.56
CA VAL A 75 22.00 20.88 22.62
C VAL A 75 21.15 20.74 21.35
N VAL A 76 21.07 19.53 20.78
CA VAL A 76 20.36 19.33 19.51
C VAL A 76 18.86 19.56 19.66
N PRO A 77 18.16 19.03 20.70
CA PRO A 77 16.74 19.34 20.91
C PRO A 77 16.46 20.82 21.14
N VAL A 78 17.32 21.53 21.88
CA VAL A 78 17.17 22.98 22.10
C VAL A 78 17.32 23.75 20.80
N ILE A 79 18.34 23.46 19.99
CA ILE A 79 18.52 24.07 18.67
C ILE A 79 17.33 23.75 17.76
N ALA A 80 16.86 22.50 17.76
CA ALA A 80 15.70 22.09 16.97
C ALA A 80 14.43 22.84 17.38
N MET A 81 14.22 23.07 18.68
CA MET A 81 13.10 23.86 19.19
C MET A 81 13.19 25.32 18.77
N ILE A 82 14.37 25.94 18.85
CA ILE A 82 14.60 27.32 18.38
C ILE A 82 14.33 27.44 16.89
N LEU A 83 14.85 26.51 16.08
CA LEU A 83 14.61 26.46 14.64
C LEU A 83 13.13 26.27 14.32
N TYR A 84 12.45 25.37 15.04
CA TYR A 84 11.01 25.14 14.89
C TYR A 84 10.23 26.45 15.07
N VAL A 85 10.44 27.15 16.18
CA VAL A 85 9.76 28.42 16.47
C VAL A 85 10.06 29.47 15.38
N LYS A 86 11.33 29.57 14.95
CA LYS A 86 11.76 30.52 13.91
C LYS A 86 11.15 30.21 12.54
N MET A 87 10.84 28.94 12.26
CA MET A 87 10.29 28.49 10.98
C MET A 87 8.76 28.50 10.91
N ILE A 88 8.05 28.72 12.02
CA ILE A 88 6.58 28.84 12.05
C ILE A 88 6.04 29.83 11.00
N PRO A 89 6.56 31.07 10.88
CA PRO A 89 6.05 32.02 9.90
C PRO A 89 6.24 31.55 8.44
N ALA A 90 7.36 30.89 8.16
CA ALA A 90 7.63 30.31 6.84
C ALA A 90 6.69 29.12 6.55
N PHE A 91 6.37 28.34 7.58
CA PHE A 91 5.41 27.24 7.50
C PHE A 91 3.97 27.76 7.26
N GLU A 92 3.53 28.79 7.99
CA GLU A 92 2.24 29.45 7.81
C GLU A 92 2.10 30.09 6.43
N SER A 93 3.11 30.82 5.96
CA SER A 93 3.15 31.38 4.60
C SER A 93 3.03 30.27 3.54
N SER A 94 3.71 29.14 3.77
CA SER A 94 3.62 27.98 2.90
C SER A 94 2.22 27.36 2.94
N LEU A 95 1.58 27.24 4.10
CA LEU A 95 0.20 26.77 4.25
C LEU A 95 -0.80 27.70 3.55
N HIS A 96 -0.59 29.01 3.60
CA HIS A 96 -1.44 29.99 2.95
C HIS A 96 -1.31 29.95 1.41
N LYS A 97 -0.09 29.77 0.88
CA LYS A 97 0.13 29.54 -0.57
C LYS A 97 -0.54 28.27 -1.07
N LEU A 98 -0.85 27.35 -0.16
CA LEU A 98 -1.46 26.07 -0.47
C LEU A 98 -2.98 26.10 -0.44
N SER A 99 -3.61 26.98 0.36
CA SER A 99 -5.07 27.15 0.38
C SER A 99 -5.59 27.89 -0.85
N THR A 100 -4.78 28.74 -1.47
CA THR A 100 -5.03 29.25 -2.82
C THR A 100 -4.96 28.11 -3.82
N VAL A 101 -6.12 27.77 -4.38
CA VAL A 101 -6.29 26.74 -5.42
C VAL A 101 -5.43 27.15 -6.62
N GLU A 102 -4.29 26.49 -6.82
CA GLU A 102 -3.61 26.50 -8.11
C GLU A 102 -4.61 25.99 -9.15
N GLN A 103 -5.11 26.88 -10.01
CA GLN A 103 -5.84 26.50 -11.20
C GLN A 103 -4.95 25.53 -11.98
N GLY A 104 -5.41 24.28 -12.08
CA GLY A 104 -4.63 23.19 -12.62
C GLY A 104 -4.23 23.50 -14.06
N LYS A 105 -2.92 23.53 -14.33
CA LYS A 105 -2.39 23.46 -15.70
C LYS A 105 -3.02 22.27 -16.40
N GLU A 106 -3.70 22.50 -17.52
CA GLU A 106 -4.19 21.45 -18.41
C GLU A 106 -3.03 20.51 -18.74
N LYS A 107 -3.11 19.27 -18.25
CA LYS A 107 -2.13 18.26 -18.60
C LYS A 107 -2.43 17.77 -20.01
N ARG A 108 -1.52 18.07 -20.95
CA ARG A 108 -1.48 17.44 -22.28
C ARG A 108 -1.76 15.94 -22.15
N THR A 109 -2.78 15.47 -22.84
CA THR A 109 -3.15 14.06 -22.83
C THR A 109 -2.07 13.23 -23.50
N ASN A 110 -1.36 12.41 -22.71
CA ASN A 110 -0.33 11.51 -23.22
C ASN A 110 -0.96 10.43 -24.12
N ARG A 111 -0.55 10.37 -25.39
CA ARG A 111 -1.08 9.41 -26.40
C ARG A 111 -0.87 7.95 -25.97
N LEU A 112 0.26 7.64 -25.33
CA LEU A 112 0.56 6.29 -24.81
C LEU A 112 -0.42 5.89 -23.71
N LYS A 113 -0.76 6.82 -22.81
CA LYS A 113 -1.77 6.59 -21.78
C LYS A 113 -3.13 6.27 -22.39
N GLN A 114 -3.54 6.99 -23.44
CA GLN A 114 -4.81 6.72 -24.10
C GLN A 114 -4.83 5.36 -24.80
N ALA A 115 -3.74 4.97 -25.46
CA ALA A 115 -3.63 3.64 -26.09
C ALA A 115 -3.75 2.51 -25.05
N PHE A 116 -3.04 2.62 -23.93
CA PHE A 116 -3.11 1.67 -22.83
C PHE A 116 -4.53 1.55 -22.24
N LEU A 117 -5.21 2.68 -22.04
CA LEU A 117 -6.59 2.66 -21.55
C LEU A 117 -7.59 2.08 -22.56
N ARG A 118 -7.35 2.23 -23.87
CA ARG A 118 -8.17 1.60 -24.91
C ARG A 118 -8.04 0.08 -24.91
N PHE A 119 -6.84 -0.44 -24.65
CA PHE A 119 -6.62 -1.88 -24.51
C PHE A 119 -7.36 -2.47 -23.30
N ILE A 120 -7.26 -1.81 -22.14
CA ILE A 120 -7.85 -2.31 -20.88
C ILE A 120 -9.37 -2.14 -20.85
N ALA A 121 -9.89 -1.03 -21.39
CA ALA A 121 -11.31 -0.73 -21.47
C ALA A 121 -11.68 -0.36 -22.90
N PRO A 122 -12.18 -1.33 -23.70
CA PRO A 122 -12.64 -1.06 -25.06
C PRO A 122 -13.86 -0.14 -25.13
N ASN A 123 -14.71 -0.16 -24.09
CA ASN A 123 -15.91 0.68 -24.02
C ASN A 123 -15.55 2.12 -23.57
N GLN A 124 -16.08 3.13 -24.28
CA GLN A 124 -15.82 4.54 -23.97
C GLN A 124 -16.38 4.97 -22.62
N ALA A 125 -17.56 4.50 -22.21
CA ALA A 125 -18.14 4.84 -20.91
C ALA A 125 -17.30 4.27 -19.76
N GLU A 126 -16.83 3.03 -19.89
CA GLU A 126 -15.90 2.40 -18.93
C GLU A 126 -14.59 3.20 -18.84
N ARG A 127 -14.00 3.62 -19.98
CA ARG A 127 -12.80 4.47 -20.00
C ARG A 127 -12.98 5.82 -19.34
N ASN A 128 -14.11 6.47 -19.59
CA ASN A 128 -14.41 7.77 -19.00
C ASN A 128 -14.51 7.63 -17.48
N PHE A 129 -15.16 6.57 -17.00
CA PHE A 129 -15.23 6.29 -15.58
C PHE A 129 -13.88 5.90 -14.97
N MET A 130 -13.03 5.19 -15.72
CA MET A 130 -11.65 4.93 -15.28
C MET A 130 -10.87 6.23 -15.09
N ASN A 131 -10.93 7.14 -16.05
CA ASN A 131 -10.26 8.44 -15.95
C ASN A 131 -10.80 9.29 -14.79
N PHE A 132 -12.11 9.27 -14.57
CA PHE A 132 -12.72 9.90 -13.40
C PHE A 132 -12.19 9.30 -12.10
N SER A 133 -12.16 7.97 -11.99
CA SER A 133 -11.67 7.26 -10.81
C SER A 133 -10.19 7.57 -10.54
N PHE A 134 -9.33 7.58 -11.57
CA PHE A 134 -7.93 8.00 -11.42
C PHE A 134 -7.81 9.45 -10.96
N ALA A 135 -8.63 10.35 -11.51
CA ALA A 135 -8.63 11.76 -11.12
C ALA A 135 -9.02 11.90 -9.65
N MET A 136 -10.09 11.23 -9.20
CA MET A 136 -10.53 11.22 -7.81
C MET A 136 -9.45 10.66 -6.89
N MET A 137 -8.97 9.43 -7.12
CA MET A 137 -7.97 8.77 -6.27
C MET A 137 -6.65 9.56 -6.15
N LYS A 138 -6.30 10.34 -7.18
CA LYS A 138 -5.08 11.17 -7.18
C LYS A 138 -5.27 12.57 -6.59
N SER A 139 -6.45 13.15 -6.76
CA SER A 139 -6.73 14.52 -6.31
C SER A 139 -7.17 14.55 -4.86
N GLU A 140 -8.04 13.63 -4.44
CA GLU A 140 -8.64 13.61 -3.11
C GLU A 140 -7.59 13.44 -2.00
N ARG A 141 -7.52 14.44 -1.11
CA ARG A 141 -6.48 14.50 -0.09
C ARG A 141 -6.70 13.45 0.98
N GLU A 142 -7.93 13.34 1.50
CA GLU A 142 -8.26 12.40 2.56
C GLU A 142 -8.11 10.95 2.08
N PHE A 143 -8.47 10.68 0.83
CA PHE A 143 -8.22 9.39 0.21
C PHE A 143 -6.72 9.06 0.19
N LYS A 144 -5.87 9.97 -0.29
CA LYS A 144 -4.40 9.78 -0.31
C LYS A 144 -3.84 9.50 1.08
N LEU A 145 -4.22 10.30 2.07
CA LEU A 145 -3.70 10.18 3.43
C LEU A 145 -4.08 8.86 4.11
N LYS A 146 -5.23 8.27 3.76
CA LYS A 146 -5.67 6.98 4.31
C LYS A 146 -5.11 5.79 3.53
N VAL A 147 -5.15 5.85 2.20
CA VAL A 147 -4.87 4.70 1.32
C VAL A 147 -3.39 4.54 1.01
N TYR A 148 -2.66 5.63 0.75
CA TYR A 148 -1.28 5.53 0.27
C TYR A 148 -0.30 4.95 1.32
N PRO A 149 -0.37 5.32 2.61
CA PRO A 149 0.43 4.65 3.63
C PRO A 149 0.15 3.15 3.70
N GLN A 150 -1.13 2.75 3.66
CA GLN A 150 -1.55 1.35 3.74
C GLN A 150 -1.07 0.54 2.55
N VAL A 151 -1.18 1.10 1.34
CA VAL A 151 -0.61 0.51 0.12
C VAL A 151 0.91 0.37 0.26
N GLY A 152 1.59 1.38 0.80
CA GLY A 152 3.03 1.34 1.11
C GLY A 152 3.41 0.17 2.01
N PHE A 153 2.64 -0.09 3.08
CA PHE A 153 2.89 -1.23 3.96
C PHE A 153 2.77 -2.57 3.24
N THR A 154 1.85 -2.70 2.29
CA THR A 154 1.70 -3.92 1.50
C THR A 154 2.94 -4.27 0.67
N PHE A 155 3.78 -3.28 0.33
CA PHE A 155 5.07 -3.55 -0.33
C PHE A 155 6.11 -4.16 0.62
N VAL A 156 6.07 -3.79 1.89
CA VAL A 156 7.11 -4.15 2.87
C VAL A 156 6.79 -5.48 3.56
N ILE A 157 5.52 -5.73 3.85
CA ILE A 157 5.04 -6.91 4.58
C ILE A 157 5.58 -8.25 4.03
N PRO A 158 5.54 -8.54 2.72
CA PRO A 158 6.06 -9.80 2.19
C PRO A 158 7.53 -10.03 2.58
N PHE A 159 8.36 -8.99 2.50
CA PHE A 159 9.78 -9.08 2.87
C PHE A 159 9.98 -9.19 4.37
N LEU A 160 9.19 -8.47 5.17
CA LEU A 160 9.25 -8.60 6.63
C LEU A 160 9.02 -10.05 7.06
N PHE A 161 7.98 -10.72 6.57
CA PHE A 161 7.76 -12.12 6.92
C PHE A 161 8.83 -13.04 6.33
N MET A 162 9.31 -12.75 5.13
CA MET A 162 10.35 -13.54 4.46
C MET A 162 11.64 -13.58 5.29
N PHE A 163 12.12 -12.43 5.77
CA PHE A 163 13.33 -12.34 6.59
C PHE A 163 13.20 -12.98 7.98
N THR A 164 11.97 -13.12 8.49
CA THR A 164 11.74 -13.80 9.79
C THR A 164 12.05 -15.29 9.67
N ASN A 165 11.69 -15.90 8.53
CA ASN A 165 11.96 -17.32 8.28
C ASN A 165 13.46 -17.63 8.03
N ILE A 166 14.29 -16.61 7.82
CA ILE A 166 15.74 -16.75 7.55
C ILE A 166 16.55 -16.89 8.86
N GLU A 167 15.96 -16.58 10.04
CA GLU A 167 16.65 -16.71 11.34
C GLU A 167 17.27 -18.10 11.57
N ASN A 168 16.78 -19.14 10.89
CA ASN A 168 17.28 -20.52 11.01
C ASN A 168 17.90 -21.10 9.72
N GLY A 169 18.08 -20.32 8.64
CA GLY A 169 18.46 -20.84 7.32
C GLY A 169 19.37 -19.93 6.49
N SER A 170 20.11 -20.51 5.54
CA SER A 170 20.94 -19.76 4.59
C SER A 170 20.09 -19.08 3.50
N PHE A 171 20.65 -18.11 2.78
CA PHE A 171 19.99 -17.50 1.62
C PHE A 171 19.65 -18.54 0.53
N GLU A 172 20.43 -19.62 0.42
CA GLU A 172 20.12 -20.72 -0.48
C GLU A 172 18.89 -21.52 -0.02
N ALA A 173 18.73 -21.72 1.30
CA ALA A 173 17.50 -22.32 1.83
C ALA A 173 16.25 -21.46 1.54
N LEU A 174 16.41 -20.13 1.50
CA LEU A 174 15.33 -19.23 1.08
C LEU A 174 14.96 -19.40 -0.40
N ARG A 175 15.97 -19.51 -1.28
CA ARG A 175 15.79 -19.71 -2.73
C ARG A 175 14.97 -20.96 -3.06
N GLU A 176 15.24 -22.05 -2.35
CA GLU A 176 14.55 -23.33 -2.54
C GLU A 176 13.21 -23.41 -1.78
N GLY A 177 13.04 -22.59 -0.74
CA GLY A 177 11.86 -22.56 0.11
C GLY A 177 10.56 -22.11 -0.57
N SER A 178 9.46 -22.22 0.17
CA SER A 178 8.10 -21.86 -0.24
C SER A 178 7.69 -20.43 0.15
N SER A 179 8.62 -19.61 0.65
CA SER A 179 8.37 -18.24 1.10
C SER A 179 7.84 -17.30 0.00
N TYR A 180 7.85 -17.72 -1.28
CA TYR A 180 7.25 -16.96 -2.37
C TYR A 180 5.73 -16.80 -2.24
N TYR A 181 5.03 -17.66 -1.48
CA TYR A 181 3.60 -17.49 -1.17
C TYR A 181 3.33 -16.20 -0.40
N LEU A 182 4.33 -15.61 0.26
CA LEU A 182 4.20 -14.29 0.90
C LEU A 182 3.85 -13.18 -0.11
N PHE A 183 4.04 -13.41 -1.41
CA PHE A 183 3.58 -12.50 -2.45
C PHE A 183 2.05 -12.33 -2.46
N TYR A 184 1.27 -13.28 -1.91
CA TYR A 184 -0.18 -13.11 -1.70
C TYR A 184 -0.54 -11.90 -0.83
N PHE A 185 0.34 -11.48 0.08
CA PHE A 185 0.10 -10.27 0.87
C PHE A 185 -0.05 -9.02 0.00
N THR A 186 0.48 -9.01 -1.22
CA THR A 186 0.29 -7.91 -2.18
C THR A 186 -1.19 -7.69 -2.55
N LEU A 187 -2.03 -8.73 -2.46
CA LEU A 187 -3.46 -8.63 -2.72
C LEU A 187 -4.19 -7.80 -1.67
N LEU A 188 -3.61 -7.55 -0.49
CA LEU A 188 -4.21 -6.69 0.55
C LEU A 188 -4.46 -5.26 0.06
N VAL A 189 -3.72 -4.79 -0.94
CA VAL A 189 -3.99 -3.50 -1.60
C VAL A 189 -5.43 -3.41 -2.09
N ILE A 190 -5.98 -4.48 -2.63
CA ILE A 190 -7.27 -4.49 -3.32
C ILE A 190 -8.45 -4.15 -2.38
N PRO A 191 -8.72 -4.90 -1.30
CA PRO A 191 -9.81 -4.60 -0.38
C PRO A 191 -9.58 -3.30 0.38
N THR A 192 -8.32 -2.97 0.67
CA THR A 192 -7.93 -1.72 1.33
C THR A 192 -8.34 -0.50 0.50
N VAL A 193 -8.01 -0.50 -0.80
CA VAL A 193 -8.38 0.59 -1.69
C VAL A 193 -9.90 0.58 -1.95
N LEU A 194 -10.49 -0.57 -2.29
CA LEU A 194 -11.91 -0.65 -2.67
C LEU A 194 -12.84 -0.25 -1.52
N SER A 195 -12.52 -0.61 -0.28
CA SER A 195 -13.31 -0.17 0.89
C SER A 195 -13.30 1.36 1.07
N MET A 196 -12.23 2.04 0.64
CA MET A 196 -12.09 3.49 0.79
C MET A 196 -12.66 4.30 -0.38
N VAL A 197 -12.76 3.71 -1.57
CA VAL A 197 -13.20 4.38 -2.81
C VAL A 197 -14.66 4.86 -2.78
N LYS A 198 -15.49 4.34 -1.87
CA LYS A 198 -16.87 4.83 -1.67
C LYS A 198 -16.92 6.22 -1.05
N TYR A 199 -15.87 6.63 -0.36
CA TYR A 199 -15.87 7.83 0.46
C TYR A 199 -15.16 9.00 -0.23
N SER A 200 -15.63 10.21 0.05
CA SER A 200 -15.06 11.44 -0.46
C SER A 200 -15.28 12.59 0.54
N GLY A 201 -14.31 13.50 0.64
CA GLY A 201 -14.49 14.74 1.39
C GLY A 201 -15.50 15.66 0.67
N ALA A 202 -15.52 15.61 -0.66
CA ALA A 202 -16.47 16.30 -1.52
C ALA A 202 -17.68 15.43 -1.91
N TYR A 203 -18.17 14.56 -1.00
CA TYR A 203 -19.25 13.59 -1.30
C TYR A 203 -20.53 14.22 -1.87
N LYS A 204 -20.85 15.48 -1.53
CA LYS A 204 -22.00 16.21 -2.08
C LYS A 204 -21.93 16.34 -3.60
N GLY A 205 -20.73 16.33 -4.20
CA GLY A 205 -20.52 16.34 -5.64
C GLY A 205 -21.02 15.09 -6.37
N SER A 206 -21.43 14.05 -5.63
CA SER A 206 -22.05 12.84 -6.20
C SER A 206 -23.39 13.08 -6.89
N TRP A 207 -24.01 14.26 -6.74
CA TRP A 207 -25.17 14.67 -7.53
C TRP A 207 -24.93 14.53 -9.05
N ILE A 208 -23.67 14.62 -9.49
CA ILE A 208 -23.29 14.43 -10.90
C ILE A 208 -23.70 13.05 -11.44
N TYR A 209 -23.77 12.02 -10.58
CA TYR A 209 -24.25 10.71 -10.98
C TYR A 209 -25.75 10.71 -11.32
N ALA A 210 -26.55 11.57 -10.66
CA ALA A 210 -27.97 11.74 -10.99
C ALA A 210 -28.17 12.54 -12.28
N ALA A 211 -27.26 13.46 -12.59
CA ALA A 211 -27.31 14.28 -13.81
C ALA A 211 -26.72 13.58 -15.05
N MET A 212 -25.84 12.58 -14.87
CA MET A 212 -25.31 11.80 -15.99
C MET A 212 -26.35 10.78 -16.48
N PRO A 213 -26.45 10.55 -17.81
CA PRO A 213 -27.23 9.45 -18.35
C PRO A 213 -26.49 8.13 -18.08
N LEU A 214 -26.57 7.64 -16.84
CA LEU A 214 -25.95 6.39 -16.41
C LEU A 214 -26.71 5.21 -17.02
N LYS A 215 -26.36 4.84 -18.26
CA LYS A 215 -26.99 3.71 -18.97
C LYS A 215 -26.70 2.35 -18.30
N ASP A 216 -25.58 2.20 -17.59
CA ASP A 216 -25.22 0.92 -17.00
C ASP A 216 -24.24 1.03 -15.81
N ARG A 217 -24.71 0.67 -14.62
CA ARG A 217 -23.87 0.62 -13.40
C ARG A 217 -22.73 -0.39 -13.51
N VAL A 218 -22.89 -1.42 -14.33
CA VAL A 218 -21.83 -2.41 -14.63
C VAL A 218 -20.57 -1.74 -15.16
N LEU A 219 -20.71 -0.72 -16.01
CA LEU A 219 -19.57 -0.03 -16.62
C LEU A 219 -18.84 0.86 -15.60
N ILE A 220 -19.58 1.37 -14.60
CA ILE A 220 -19.04 2.13 -13.48
C ILE A 220 -18.17 1.20 -12.62
N ASP A 221 -18.73 0.09 -12.15
CA ASP A 221 -18.03 -0.81 -11.22
C ASP A 221 -16.84 -1.52 -11.90
N ARG A 222 -16.96 -1.90 -13.17
CA ARG A 222 -15.82 -2.43 -13.94
C ARG A 222 -14.72 -1.40 -14.14
N GLY A 223 -15.10 -0.18 -14.50
CA GLY A 223 -14.16 0.93 -14.64
C GLY A 223 -13.44 1.24 -13.32
N LEU A 224 -14.17 1.21 -12.21
CA LEU A 224 -13.59 1.37 -10.87
C LEU A 224 -12.57 0.29 -10.55
N THR A 225 -12.99 -0.98 -10.69
CA THR A 225 -12.16 -2.16 -10.38
C THR A 225 -10.86 -2.12 -11.16
N LYS A 226 -10.95 -1.88 -12.47
CA LYS A 226 -9.78 -1.75 -13.34
C LYS A 226 -8.90 -0.56 -12.97
N SER A 227 -9.49 0.55 -12.52
CA SER A 227 -8.71 1.71 -12.06
C SER A 227 -7.90 1.39 -10.82
N VAL A 228 -8.49 0.69 -9.84
CA VAL A 228 -7.78 0.26 -8.63
C VAL A 228 -6.63 -0.69 -9.01
N LEU A 229 -6.90 -1.68 -9.87
CA LEU A 229 -5.89 -2.61 -10.35
C LEU A 229 -4.74 -1.89 -11.07
N VAL A 230 -5.04 -0.99 -12.00
CA VAL A 230 -4.01 -0.28 -12.78
C VAL A 230 -3.22 0.72 -11.94
N MET A 231 -3.86 1.41 -11.00
CA MET A 231 -3.21 2.48 -10.23
C MET A 231 -2.40 1.96 -9.05
N PHE A 232 -2.83 0.88 -8.40
CA PHE A 232 -2.22 0.41 -7.15
C PHE A 232 -1.63 -0.99 -7.26
N TYR A 233 -2.35 -1.96 -7.83
CA TYR A 233 -1.87 -3.35 -7.88
C TYR A 233 -0.81 -3.56 -8.97
N LEU A 234 -1.02 -3.05 -10.18
CA LEU A 234 -0.10 -3.22 -11.30
C LEU A 234 1.30 -2.64 -11.01
N PRO A 235 1.46 -1.42 -10.45
CA PRO A 235 2.77 -0.95 -10.03
C PRO A 235 3.41 -1.83 -8.96
N ALA A 236 2.61 -2.38 -8.03
CA ALA A 236 3.12 -3.33 -7.04
C ALA A 236 3.69 -4.59 -7.69
N MET A 237 2.99 -5.14 -8.68
CA MET A 237 3.46 -6.30 -9.44
C MET A 237 4.72 -5.99 -10.25
N LEU A 238 4.77 -4.85 -10.92
CA LEU A 238 5.92 -4.47 -11.77
C LEU A 238 7.20 -4.20 -10.95
N ILE A 239 7.06 -3.79 -9.69
CA ILE A 239 8.21 -3.55 -8.80
C ILE A 239 8.58 -4.82 -8.05
N LEU A 240 7.62 -5.48 -7.40
CA LEU A 240 7.87 -6.62 -6.52
C LEU A 240 8.06 -7.93 -7.28
N GLY A 241 7.38 -8.11 -8.41
CA GLY A 241 7.46 -9.33 -9.22
C GLY A 241 8.90 -9.65 -9.64
N PRO A 242 9.64 -8.73 -10.28
CA PRO A 242 11.03 -8.95 -10.64
C PRO A 242 11.94 -9.27 -9.44
N VAL A 243 11.71 -8.62 -8.29
CA VAL A 243 12.48 -8.88 -7.06
C VAL A 243 12.23 -10.31 -6.58
N PHE A 244 10.98 -10.77 -6.56
CA PHE A 244 10.64 -12.16 -6.21
C PHE A 244 11.23 -13.16 -7.21
N ILE A 245 11.11 -12.91 -8.52
CA ILE A 245 11.73 -13.76 -9.56
C ILE A 245 13.24 -13.89 -9.32
N TRP A 246 13.92 -12.80 -8.99
CA TRP A 246 15.35 -12.80 -8.69
C TRP A 246 15.69 -13.57 -7.42
N ILE A 247 14.92 -13.39 -6.33
CA ILE A 247 15.13 -14.11 -5.06
C ILE A 247 14.95 -15.61 -5.24
N PHE A 248 13.95 -16.06 -6.00
CA PHE A 248 13.62 -17.49 -6.17
C PHE A 248 14.14 -18.08 -7.50
N SER A 249 15.19 -17.48 -8.06
CA SER A 249 15.92 -17.99 -9.24
C SER A 249 15.04 -18.31 -10.46
N GLY A 250 13.97 -17.55 -10.69
CA GLY A 250 13.08 -17.72 -11.83
C GLY A 250 12.09 -18.89 -11.76
N ARG A 251 12.19 -19.77 -10.75
CA ARG A 251 11.33 -20.96 -10.59
C ARG A 251 9.84 -20.60 -10.52
N ILE A 252 9.53 -19.50 -9.86
CA ILE A 252 8.16 -19.12 -9.45
C ILE A 252 7.39 -18.31 -10.51
N TRP A 253 7.83 -18.31 -11.77
CA TRP A 253 7.22 -17.45 -12.79
C TRP A 253 5.73 -17.82 -13.00
N LEU A 254 5.38 -19.11 -12.99
CA LEU A 254 4.02 -19.58 -13.16
C LEU A 254 3.17 -19.27 -11.91
N ASP A 255 3.73 -19.44 -10.71
CA ASP A 255 3.08 -19.03 -9.45
C ASP A 255 2.71 -17.54 -9.46
N LEU A 256 3.60 -16.68 -9.96
CA LEU A 256 3.30 -15.25 -10.09
C LEU A 256 2.16 -14.97 -11.08
N VAL A 257 2.09 -15.71 -12.20
CA VAL A 257 0.97 -15.62 -13.14
C VAL A 257 -0.34 -16.03 -12.47
N VAL A 258 -0.32 -17.12 -11.69
CA VAL A 258 -1.47 -17.58 -10.89
C VAL A 258 -1.90 -16.52 -9.88
N ILE A 259 -0.96 -15.87 -9.18
CA ILE A 259 -1.29 -14.81 -8.22
C ILE A 259 -1.87 -13.58 -8.91
N ILE A 260 -1.36 -13.20 -10.08
CA ILE A 260 -1.93 -12.11 -10.89
C ILE A 260 -3.35 -12.45 -11.34
N ALA A 261 -3.58 -13.67 -11.84
CA ALA A 261 -4.93 -14.13 -12.21
C ALA A 261 -5.86 -14.11 -10.99
N THR A 262 -5.39 -14.57 -9.84
CA THR A 262 -6.10 -14.51 -8.56
C THR A 262 -6.49 -13.08 -8.21
N ALA A 263 -5.58 -12.12 -8.35
CA ALA A 263 -5.86 -10.71 -8.07
C ALA A 263 -6.94 -10.11 -8.99
N LEU A 264 -6.98 -10.51 -10.26
CA LEU A 264 -8.04 -10.07 -11.20
C LEU A 264 -9.42 -10.61 -10.79
N LEU A 265 -9.49 -11.87 -10.38
CA LEU A 265 -10.72 -12.47 -9.85
C LEU A 265 -11.13 -11.82 -8.53
N TYR A 266 -10.18 -11.74 -7.61
CA TYR A 266 -10.36 -11.22 -6.27
C TYR A 266 -10.79 -9.75 -6.25
N ALA A 267 -10.26 -8.91 -7.14
CA ALA A 267 -10.71 -7.53 -7.27
C ALA A 267 -12.17 -7.41 -7.72
N ALA A 268 -12.64 -8.31 -8.60
CA ALA A 268 -14.05 -8.35 -8.98
C ALA A 268 -14.92 -8.79 -7.79
N LEU A 269 -14.53 -9.84 -7.07
CA LEU A 269 -15.24 -10.28 -5.85
C LEU A 269 -15.30 -9.20 -4.77
N CYS A 270 -14.16 -8.54 -4.51
CA CYS A 270 -14.09 -7.40 -3.59
C CYS A 270 -15.00 -6.27 -4.04
N THR A 271 -15.13 -5.99 -5.33
CA THR A 271 -16.02 -4.91 -5.79
C THR A 271 -17.48 -5.27 -5.58
N LEU A 272 -17.86 -6.54 -5.81
CA LEU A 272 -19.24 -7.01 -5.63
C LEU A 272 -19.69 -6.98 -4.16
N VAL A 273 -18.83 -7.40 -3.23
CA VAL A 273 -19.16 -7.42 -1.78
C VAL A 273 -18.88 -6.07 -1.13
N LEU A 274 -17.76 -5.48 -1.52
CA LEU A 274 -17.25 -4.14 -1.22
C LEU A 274 -18.33 -3.12 -1.48
N ASN A 275 -18.48 -2.78 -2.76
CA ASN A 275 -19.14 -1.57 -3.21
C ASN A 275 -20.66 -1.66 -3.25
N GLY A 276 -21.23 -2.88 -3.23
CA GLY A 276 -22.64 -3.12 -2.98
C GLY A 276 -23.57 -2.22 -3.82
N LYS A 277 -24.45 -1.45 -3.16
CA LYS A 277 -25.37 -0.49 -3.81
C LYS A 277 -24.83 0.95 -3.91
N ASN A 278 -23.72 1.24 -3.24
CA ASN A 278 -23.22 2.62 -3.16
C ASN A 278 -22.45 2.99 -4.41
N LEU A 279 -22.62 4.24 -4.87
CA LEU A 279 -21.83 4.77 -5.96
C LEU A 279 -20.42 5.15 -5.45
N PRO A 280 -19.38 5.04 -6.27
CA PRO A 280 -18.04 5.46 -5.87
C PRO A 280 -18.02 6.94 -5.47
N PHE A 281 -17.22 7.29 -4.47
CA PHE A 281 -17.02 8.66 -3.99
C PHE A 281 -18.30 9.41 -3.58
N SER A 282 -19.35 8.70 -3.17
CA SER A 282 -20.67 9.28 -2.85
C SER A 282 -20.94 9.47 -1.37
N GLN A 283 -20.12 8.89 -0.49
CA GLN A 283 -20.35 8.91 0.95
C GLN A 283 -19.33 9.76 1.71
N PRO A 284 -19.71 10.39 2.82
CA PRO A 284 -18.75 11.08 3.68
C PRO A 284 -17.90 10.07 4.47
N PHE A 285 -16.64 10.41 4.74
CA PHE A 285 -15.75 9.55 5.53
C PHE A 285 -16.21 9.33 6.99
N SER A 286 -17.11 10.16 7.52
CA SER A 286 -17.68 10.01 8.87
C SER A 286 -18.59 8.79 9.01
N VAL A 287 -19.10 8.25 7.89
CA VAL A 287 -19.99 7.08 7.84
C VAL A 287 -19.20 5.76 7.74
N ALA A 288 -17.86 5.82 7.75
CA ALA A 288 -17.00 4.63 7.82
C ALA A 288 -17.11 3.96 9.21
N GLN A 289 -18.26 3.34 9.49
CA GLN A 289 -18.58 2.61 10.71
C GLN A 289 -18.17 1.13 10.62
N HIS A 290 -18.18 0.48 11.79
CA HIS A 290 -17.66 -0.86 12.07
C HIS A 290 -18.08 -1.97 11.07
N GLN A 291 -19.26 -1.90 10.45
CA GLN A 291 -19.72 -2.93 9.50
C GLN A 291 -18.87 -3.03 8.23
N GLU A 292 -18.32 -1.92 7.74
CA GLU A 292 -17.46 -1.93 6.54
C GLU A 292 -16.07 -2.50 6.86
N GLY A 293 -15.60 -2.32 8.11
CA GLY A 293 -14.38 -2.97 8.62
C GLY A 293 -14.49 -4.49 8.66
N ILE A 294 -15.65 -5.03 9.09
CA ILE A 294 -15.90 -6.47 9.12
C ILE A 294 -15.84 -7.08 7.71
N LYS A 295 -16.50 -6.45 6.72
CA LYS A 295 -16.46 -6.94 5.34
C LYS A 295 -15.05 -6.90 4.75
N ALA A 296 -14.28 -5.85 5.02
CA ALA A 296 -12.89 -5.74 4.59
C ALA A 296 -12.02 -6.83 5.24
N PHE A 297 -12.20 -7.09 6.53
CA PHE A 297 -11.51 -8.17 7.24
C PHE A 297 -11.87 -9.56 6.69
N MET A 298 -13.16 -9.83 6.44
CA MET A 298 -13.58 -11.07 5.78
C MET A 298 -12.94 -11.24 4.40
N MET A 299 -12.84 -10.17 3.62
CA MET A 299 -12.16 -10.21 2.32
C MET A 299 -10.67 -10.52 2.46
N MET A 300 -10.00 -10.07 3.52
CA MET A 300 -8.62 -10.46 3.80
C MET A 300 -8.49 -11.96 4.04
N LEU A 301 -9.43 -12.60 4.75
CA LEU A 301 -9.41 -14.06 4.96
C LEU A 301 -9.56 -14.84 3.63
N VAL A 302 -10.32 -14.31 2.67
CA VAL A 302 -10.47 -14.91 1.34
C VAL A 302 -9.13 -15.01 0.60
N ILE A 303 -8.19 -14.08 0.83
CA ILE A 303 -6.82 -14.17 0.26
C ILE A 303 -6.12 -15.43 0.78
N GLY A 304 -6.24 -15.71 2.08
CA GLY A 304 -5.70 -16.93 2.69
C GLY A 304 -6.32 -18.19 2.07
N GLY A 305 -7.62 -18.16 1.78
CA GLY A 305 -8.30 -19.23 1.03
C GLY A 305 -7.71 -19.47 -0.36
N PHE A 306 -7.47 -18.42 -1.14
CA PHE A 306 -6.82 -18.55 -2.45
C PHE A 306 -5.38 -19.08 -2.33
N CYS A 307 -4.62 -18.61 -1.34
CA CYS A 307 -3.28 -19.11 -1.08
C CYS A 307 -3.30 -20.61 -0.72
N LEU A 308 -4.23 -21.05 0.11
CA LEU A 308 -4.37 -22.45 0.49
C LEU A 308 -4.70 -23.33 -0.72
N ILE A 309 -5.63 -22.89 -1.56
CA ILE A 309 -5.98 -23.61 -2.80
C ILE A 309 -4.73 -23.69 -3.71
N HIS A 310 -3.98 -22.61 -3.86
CA HIS A 310 -2.75 -22.62 -4.66
C HIS A 310 -1.74 -23.64 -4.12
N VAL A 311 -1.51 -23.68 -2.80
CA VAL A 311 -0.64 -24.69 -2.17
C VAL A 311 -1.13 -26.12 -2.45
N LEU A 312 -2.44 -26.37 -2.33
CA LEU A 312 -3.03 -27.70 -2.58
C LEU A 312 -2.81 -28.16 -4.03
N PHE A 313 -3.01 -27.28 -5.00
CA PHE A 313 -2.78 -27.60 -6.41
C PHE A 313 -1.29 -27.75 -6.75
N ASN A 314 -0.40 -27.02 -6.09
CA ASN A 314 1.04 -27.15 -6.32
C ASN A 314 1.60 -28.53 -5.94
N ASN A 315 0.88 -29.30 -5.11
CA ASN A 315 1.28 -30.67 -4.72
C ASN A 315 1.03 -31.71 -5.81
N TRP A 316 0.32 -31.37 -6.90
CA TRP A 316 -0.02 -32.29 -7.99
C TRP A 316 0.77 -31.96 -9.25
N THR A 317 1.15 -32.99 -10.01
CA THR A 317 1.71 -32.81 -11.35
C THR A 317 0.69 -32.11 -12.24
N PHE A 318 1.11 -31.04 -12.93
CA PHE A 318 0.26 -30.13 -13.71
C PHE A 318 -0.84 -29.38 -12.92
N GLY A 319 -0.79 -29.40 -11.58
CA GLY A 319 -1.84 -28.79 -10.77
C GLY A 319 -1.89 -27.26 -10.90
N LEU A 320 -0.76 -26.58 -11.09
CA LEU A 320 -0.70 -25.12 -11.28
C LEU A 320 -1.39 -24.69 -12.58
N GLU A 321 -1.19 -25.43 -13.67
CA GLU A 321 -1.77 -25.15 -14.97
C GLU A 321 -3.29 -25.38 -14.96
N ILE A 322 -3.74 -26.45 -14.29
CA ILE A 322 -5.17 -26.71 -14.06
C ILE A 322 -5.78 -25.58 -13.23
N TYR A 323 -5.11 -25.19 -12.14
CA TYR A 323 -5.59 -24.12 -11.28
C TYR A 323 -5.67 -22.77 -12.02
N LEU A 324 -4.67 -22.46 -12.84
CA LEU A 324 -4.70 -21.28 -13.72
C LEU A 324 -5.88 -21.34 -14.69
N GLY A 325 -6.14 -22.49 -15.31
CA GLY A 325 -7.31 -22.71 -16.17
C GLY A 325 -8.64 -22.43 -15.46
N ILE A 326 -8.80 -22.96 -14.24
CA ILE A 326 -9.96 -22.72 -13.39
C ILE A 326 -10.11 -21.22 -13.07
N LEU A 327 -9.01 -20.55 -12.69
CA LEU A 327 -9.01 -19.11 -12.41
C LEU A 327 -9.44 -18.30 -13.64
N LEU A 328 -8.93 -18.62 -14.82
CA LEU A 328 -9.30 -17.91 -16.06
C LEU A 328 -10.79 -18.06 -16.38
N VAL A 329 -11.35 -19.27 -16.23
CA VAL A 329 -12.78 -19.51 -16.40
C VAL A 329 -13.59 -18.73 -15.36
N ALA A 330 -13.18 -18.76 -14.09
CA ALA A 330 -13.84 -18.02 -13.02
C ALA A 330 -13.80 -16.50 -13.26
N ILE A 331 -12.68 -15.96 -13.75
CA ILE A 331 -12.54 -14.55 -14.17
C ILE A 331 -13.57 -14.25 -15.25
N LEU A 332 -13.64 -15.04 -16.32
CA LEU A 332 -14.62 -14.81 -17.39
C LEU A 332 -16.06 -14.81 -16.86
N ILE A 333 -16.42 -15.77 -16.01
CA ILE A 333 -17.76 -15.88 -15.42
C ILE A 333 -18.08 -14.67 -14.55
N VAL A 334 -17.20 -14.30 -13.60
CA VAL A 334 -17.46 -13.20 -12.67
C VAL A 334 -17.48 -11.85 -13.39
N TRP A 335 -16.59 -11.62 -14.35
CA TRP A 335 -16.53 -10.36 -15.10
C TRP A 335 -17.68 -10.19 -16.10
N THR A 336 -18.28 -11.28 -16.59
CA THR A 336 -19.43 -11.23 -17.50
C THR A 336 -20.78 -11.30 -16.77
N LEU A 337 -20.97 -12.24 -15.84
CA LEU A 337 -22.23 -12.49 -15.15
C LEU A 337 -22.30 -11.81 -13.78
N GLY A 338 -21.20 -11.77 -13.04
CA GLY A 338 -21.14 -11.20 -11.69
C GLY A 338 -21.51 -9.72 -11.68
N PHE A 339 -20.90 -8.93 -12.55
CA PHE A 339 -21.29 -7.52 -12.66
C PHE A 339 -22.70 -7.34 -13.24
N ARG A 340 -23.18 -8.20 -14.15
CA ARG A 340 -24.56 -8.09 -14.70
C ARG A 340 -25.64 -8.21 -13.63
N ARG A 341 -25.43 -8.99 -12.56
CA ARG A 341 -26.40 -9.09 -11.45
C ARG A 341 -26.66 -7.76 -10.73
N ILE A 342 -25.74 -6.80 -10.81
CA ILE A 342 -25.93 -5.45 -10.25
C ILE A 342 -27.06 -4.68 -10.98
N ARG A 343 -27.40 -5.09 -12.21
CA ARG A 343 -28.47 -4.48 -13.03
C ARG A 343 -29.89 -4.84 -12.56
N VAL A 344 -30.07 -5.97 -11.87
CA VAL A 344 -31.41 -6.52 -11.56
C VAL A 344 -31.93 -6.09 -10.18
N GLY A 345 -31.06 -5.54 -9.32
CA GLY A 345 -31.43 -5.10 -7.97
C GLY A 345 -31.84 -3.62 -7.84
N GLN A 346 -32.21 -2.97 -8.95
CA GLN A 346 -32.78 -1.61 -8.97
C GLN A 346 -34.27 -1.65 -8.68
#